data_AF-A0A1A8NKH3-F1
#
_entry.id   AF-A0A1A8NKH3-F1
#
_cell.length_a   1.000
_cell.length_b   1.000
_cell.length_c   1.000
_cell.angle_alpha   90.00
_cell.angle_beta   90.00
_cell.angle_gamma   90.00
#
_symmetry.space_group_name_H-M   'P 1'
#
loop_
_entity.id
_entity.type
_entity.pdbx_description
1 polymer ?
#
loop_
_entity_poly.entity_id
_entity_poly.type
_entity_poly.pdbx_seq_one_letter_code
_entity_poly.pdbx_strand_id
1 'polypeptide(L)' 'FPSWQITHKVWRFSTAFGTVNEWKFANIASMADHLKKCKFNTIARREEAVPLPCMCFTRELTKEGRCLRSVLKPVA' A
#
# COMPACT_ATOMS: atom_id res chain seq x y z
N PHE A 1 13.00 31.25 3.44
CA PHE A 1 11.73 30.72 3.97
C PHE A 1 11.99 29.36 4.60
N PRO A 2 11.52 29.09 5.83
CA PRO A 2 11.72 27.78 6.44
C PRO A 2 10.88 26.74 5.69
N SER A 3 11.52 25.71 5.16
CA SER A 3 10.88 24.53 4.57
C SER A 3 10.93 23.37 5.56
N TRP A 4 9.87 22.58 5.63
CA TRP A 4 9.86 21.35 6.42
C TRP A 4 10.86 20.36 5.86
N GLN A 5 11.84 19.97 6.67
CA GLN A 5 12.86 18.99 6.33
C GLN A 5 12.63 17.70 7.13
N ILE A 6 12.61 16.56 6.44
CA ILE A 6 12.48 15.25 7.09
C ILE A 6 13.86 14.79 7.53
N THR A 7 14.09 14.69 8.85
CA THR A 7 15.38 14.25 9.41
C THR A 7 15.60 12.75 9.24
N HIS A 8 14.54 11.94 9.32
CA HIS A 8 14.63 10.48 9.23
C HIS A 8 13.42 9.88 8.49
N LYS A 9 13.66 9.02 7.50
CA LYS A 9 12.62 8.26 6.81
C LYS A 9 12.27 6.99 7.61
N VAL A 10 11.57 7.17 8.70
CA VAL A 10 11.13 6.07 9.58
C VAL A 10 9.61 6.02 9.62
N TRP A 11 9.04 4.82 9.47
CA TRP A 11 7.63 4.59 9.77
C TRP A 11 7.46 4.61 11.28
N ARG A 12 6.93 5.70 11.81
CA ARG A 12 6.53 5.83 13.21
C ARG A 12 5.06 6.18 13.26
N PHE A 13 4.35 5.60 14.22
CA PHE A 13 3.03 6.10 14.56
C PHE A 13 3.20 7.52 15.10
N SER A 14 2.41 8.45 14.57
CA SER A 14 2.40 9.81 15.08
C SER A 14 1.93 9.77 16.54
N THR A 15 2.72 10.36 17.43
CA THR A 15 2.37 10.50 18.86
C THR A 15 1.25 11.51 19.09
N ALA A 16 0.80 12.22 18.04
CA ALA A 16 -0.34 13.12 18.10
C ALA A 16 -1.69 12.38 18.15
N PHE A 17 -1.70 11.05 17.99
CA PHE A 17 -2.92 10.24 18.05
C PHE A 17 -2.88 9.34 19.28
N GLY A 18 -3.99 9.32 20.03
CA GLY A 18 -4.19 8.39 21.14
C GLY A 18 -4.29 6.93 20.67
N THR A 19 -4.37 6.01 21.63
CA THR A 19 -4.57 4.58 21.37
C THR A 19 -5.85 4.33 20.58
N VAL A 20 -5.73 3.55 19.49
CA VAL A 20 -6.89 3.11 18.70
C VAL A 20 -7.58 1.98 19.45
N ASN A 21 -8.76 2.25 20.03
CA ASN A 21 -9.52 1.26 20.81
C ASN A 21 -10.28 0.27 19.92
N GLU A 22 -10.68 0.69 18.72
CA GLU A 22 -11.44 -0.14 17.78
C GLU A 22 -11.21 0.30 16.34
N TRP A 23 -11.28 -0.67 15.43
CA TRP A 23 -11.30 -0.44 13.99
C TRP A 23 -12.72 -0.69 13.50
N LYS A 24 -13.39 0.38 13.05
CA LYS A 24 -14.75 0.30 12.51
C LYS A 24 -14.89 1.12 11.24
N PHE A 25 -15.78 0.69 10.37
CA PHE A 25 -16.25 1.53 9.27
C PHE A 25 -17.06 2.68 9.89
N ALA A 26 -16.49 3.88 9.87
CA ALA A 26 -17.23 5.07 10.22
C ALA A 26 -18.30 5.32 9.14
N ASN A 27 -19.48 5.78 9.54
CA ASN A 27 -20.54 6.22 8.61
C ASN A 27 -20.21 7.61 8.04
N ILE A 28 -18.97 7.76 7.58
CA ILE A 28 -18.44 8.94 6.90
C ILE A 28 -18.14 8.53 5.47
N ALA A 29 -18.13 9.51 4.55
CA ALA A 29 -17.72 9.24 3.18
C ALA A 29 -16.36 8.52 3.18
N SER A 30 -16.30 7.38 2.48
CA SER A 30 -15.09 6.58 2.42
C SER A 30 -13.94 7.43 1.91
N MET A 31 -12.74 7.24 2.48
CA MET A 31 -11.54 7.90 1.98
C MET A 31 -11.35 7.60 0.49
N ALA A 32 -11.76 6.43 0.01
CA ALA A 32 -11.74 6.10 -1.42
C ALA A 32 -12.61 7.04 -2.26
N ASP A 33 -13.80 7.44 -1.77
CA ASP A 33 -14.70 8.35 -2.49
C ASP A 33 -14.21 9.80 -2.46
N HIS A 34 -13.62 10.21 -1.33
CA HIS A 34 -12.93 11.49 -1.24
C HIS A 34 -11.78 11.59 -2.25
N LEU A 35 -10.90 10.57 -2.29
CA LEU A 35 -9.70 10.55 -3.13
C LEU A 35 -10.03 10.62 -4.63
N LYS A 36 -11.20 10.15 -5.06
CA LYS A 36 -11.69 10.31 -6.45
C LYS A 36 -11.88 11.78 -6.86
N LYS A 37 -12.22 12.66 -5.91
CA LYS A 37 -12.56 14.07 -6.17
C LYS A 37 -11.56 15.06 -5.57
N CYS A 38 -10.58 14.59 -4.81
CA CYS A 38 -9.65 15.43 -4.09
C CYS A 38 -8.63 16.06 -5.04
N LYS A 39 -8.62 17.39 -5.13
CA LYS A 39 -7.67 18.18 -5.93
C LYS A 39 -6.21 18.03 -5.51
N PHE A 40 -5.98 17.50 -4.30
CA PHE A 40 -4.64 17.27 -3.76
C PHE A 40 -4.17 15.82 -3.93
N ASN A 41 -5.04 14.91 -4.38
CA ASN A 41 -4.68 13.52 -4.62
C ASN A 41 -4.07 13.36 -6.01
N THR A 42 -2.75 13.42 -6.10
CA THR A 42 -2.03 13.12 -7.35
C THR A 42 -1.90 11.61 -7.49
N ILE A 43 -2.64 11.02 -8.44
CA ILE A 43 -2.59 9.58 -8.72
C ILE A 43 -1.33 9.28 -9.55
N ALA A 44 -0.33 8.66 -8.92
CA ALA A 44 0.79 8.06 -9.64
C ALA A 44 0.37 6.69 -10.18
N ARG A 45 0.11 6.58 -11.49
CA ARG A 45 -0.11 5.29 -12.14
C ARG A 45 1.22 4.57 -12.29
N ARG A 46 1.37 3.43 -11.60
CA ARG A 46 2.49 2.53 -11.79
C ARG A 46 1.99 1.30 -12.54
N GLU A 47 2.44 1.14 -13.77
CA GLU A 47 2.06 0.01 -14.63
C GLU A 47 2.99 -1.19 -14.41
N GLU A 48 4.18 -0.95 -13.86
CA GLU A 48 5.10 -2.01 -13.47
C GLU A 48 4.61 -2.78 -12.24
N ALA A 49 4.44 -4.09 -12.39
CA ALA A 49 4.14 -4.97 -11.27
C ALA A 49 5.29 -4.94 -10.24
N VAL A 50 4.94 -4.71 -8.97
CA VAL A 50 5.89 -4.80 -7.86
C VAL A 50 5.84 -6.22 -7.27
N PRO A 51 6.98 -6.92 -7.16
CA PRO A 51 7.00 -8.25 -6.56
C PRO A 51 6.60 -8.17 -5.08
N LEU A 52 5.56 -8.91 -4.70
CA LEU A 52 5.18 -9.02 -3.29
C LEU A 52 6.23 -9.85 -2.54
N PRO A 53 6.57 -9.52 -1.28
CA PRO A 53 7.55 -10.27 -0.50
C PRO A 53 7.28 -11.78 -0.44
N CYS A 54 6.02 -12.19 -0.40
CA CYS A 54 5.61 -13.60 -0.41
C CYS A 54 5.81 -14.31 -1.76
N MET A 55 5.99 -13.59 -2.87
CA MET A 55 6.21 -14.21 -4.19
C MET A 55 7.64 -14.74 -4.38
N CYS A 56 8.58 -14.38 -3.51
CA CYS A 56 9.95 -14.88 -3.57
C CYS A 56 10.14 -16.23 -2.86
N PHE A 57 9.28 -16.57 -1.88
CA PHE A 57 9.47 -17.73 -0.99
C PHE A 57 8.44 -18.85 -1.18
N THR A 58 7.41 -18.65 -1.99
CA THR A 58 6.26 -19.55 -2.14
C THR A 58 6.50 -20.69 -3.14
N ARG A 59 7.66 -21.36 -3.06
CA ARG A 59 7.80 -22.68 -3.70
C ARG A 59 6.78 -23.67 -3.12
N GLU A 60 6.44 -23.54 -1.84
CA GLU A 60 5.56 -24.49 -1.14
C GLU A 60 4.05 -24.30 -1.39
N LEU A 61 3.62 -23.15 -1.94
CA LEU A 61 2.18 -22.84 -2.14
C LEU A 61 1.68 -23.10 -3.58
N THR A 62 2.54 -23.50 -4.50
CA THR A 62 2.15 -23.81 -5.88
C THR A 62 2.17 -25.32 -6.12
N LYS A 63 1.16 -25.84 -6.82
CA LYS A 63 1.25 -27.20 -7.38
C LYS A 63 2.52 -27.26 -8.22
N GLU A 64 3.42 -28.19 -7.88
CA GLU A 64 4.73 -28.46 -8.53
C GLU A 64 5.93 -27.60 -8.09
N GLY A 65 5.85 -26.77 -7.04
CA GLY A 65 7.06 -26.12 -6.50
C GLY A 65 7.56 -24.90 -7.31
N ARG A 66 6.76 -24.41 -8.26
CA ARG A 66 7.13 -23.31 -9.17
C ARG A 66 6.94 -21.94 -8.50
N CYS A 67 7.86 -21.01 -8.73
CA CYS A 67 7.73 -19.65 -8.22
C CYS A 67 6.44 -19.00 -8.76
N LEU A 68 5.64 -18.33 -7.90
CA LEU A 68 4.41 -17.64 -8.31
C LEU A 68 4.65 -16.65 -9.47
N ARG A 69 5.84 -16.05 -9.54
CA ARG A 69 6.26 -15.18 -10.65
C ARG A 69 6.20 -15.87 -12.01
N SER A 70 6.43 -17.17 -12.09
CA SER A 70 6.36 -17.95 -13.34
C SER A 70 4.94 -18.28 -13.79
N VAL A 71 3.96 -18.14 -12.88
CA VAL A 71 2.54 -18.48 -13.12
C VAL A 71 1.74 -17.26 -13.56
N LEU A 72 2.14 -16.07 -13.14
CA LEU A 72 1.52 -14.82 -13.57
C LEU A 72 1.87 -14.55 -15.03
N LYS A 73 0.92 -14.83 -15.93
CA LYS A 73 0.99 -14.37 -17.32
C LYS A 73 0.85 -12.84 -17.34
N PRO A 74 1.57 -12.13 -18.22
CA PRO A 74 1.31 -10.72 -18.46
C PRO A 74 -0.16 -10.51 -18.83
N VAL A 75 -0.80 -9.51 -18.23
CA VAL A 75 -2.10 -9.04 -18.70
C VAL A 75 -1.85 -8.33 -20.03
N ALA A 76 -2.49 -8.82 -21.10
CA ALA A 76 -2.43 -8.25 -22.44
C ALA A 76 -3.26 -6.96 -22.53
#